data_AF-A0A5E3WQF4-F1
#
_entry.id   AF-A0A5E3WQF4-F1
#
_cell.length_a   1.000
_cell.length_b   1.000
_cell.length_c   1.000
_cell.angle_alpha   90.00
_cell.angle_beta   90.00
_cell.angle_gamma   90.00
#
_symmetry.space_group_name_H-M   'P 1'
#
loop_
_entity.id
_entity.type
_entity.pdbx_description
1 polymer ?
#
loop_
_entity_poly.entity_id
_entity_poly.type
_entity_poly.pdbx_seq_one_letter_code
_entity_poly.pdbx_strand_id
1 'polypeptide(L)'
;MNLHQNRELMSTIAQELPVVLEWIGVKNVFITIYEDGSSDGTQEYLGDLGRLFDALGVAHQIVSYGDSRHANKEGNRRIAVLAAARNAALSPLFTGQATLALGGEPHEIFFVNDIFFCAPDLLEVLLQYRQQGMHQACATDWDPGEIIYDRWILRAMSGRNFYRTNDLIDWFDWFYGPKEHPKTAPGTLQDDEAERRRWEKHLPLQVFSCWNGATVIDAKAFLPPHSLRFRQSKSDLEDEKSGIVRNVTQKASECYLSSV
;
A
#
# COMPACT_ATOMS: atom_id res chain seq x y z
N MET A 1 -3.14 5.57 6.58
CA MET A 1 -1.97 4.69 6.85
C MET A 1 -2.42 3.51 7.69
N ASN A 2 -1.78 2.35 7.56
CA ASN A 2 -1.96 1.20 8.44
C ASN A 2 -0.59 0.84 9.04
N LEU A 3 -0.49 0.80 10.36
CA LEU A 3 0.79 0.68 11.07
C LEU A 3 0.75 -0.46 12.09
N HIS A 4 1.87 -1.16 12.23
CA HIS A 4 2.11 -2.17 13.25
C HIS A 4 3.62 -2.33 13.43
N GLN A 5 4.14 -1.98 14.61
CA GLN A 5 5.53 -2.18 15.03
C GLN A 5 6.46 -1.29 14.19
N ASN A 6 6.07 -0.02 14.07
CA ASN A 6 6.72 0.95 13.22
C ASN A 6 7.40 2.07 14.02
N ARG A 7 7.87 1.79 15.24
CA ARG A 7 8.55 2.79 16.08
C ARG A 7 9.63 3.56 15.32
N GLU A 8 10.44 2.88 14.51
CA GLU A 8 11.54 3.49 13.77
C GLU A 8 11.06 4.45 12.68
N LEU A 9 9.89 4.18 12.10
CA LEU A 9 9.28 4.99 11.04
C LEU A 9 8.68 6.30 11.58
N MET A 10 8.36 6.38 12.87
CA MET A 10 7.65 7.53 13.45
C MET A 10 8.43 8.83 13.28
N SER A 11 9.76 8.76 13.31
CA SER A 11 10.63 9.92 13.08
C SER A 11 10.49 10.48 11.66
N THR A 12 10.32 9.60 10.67
CA THR A 12 10.14 9.98 9.26
C THR A 12 8.76 10.58 9.05
N ILE A 13 7.71 9.95 9.58
CA ILE A 13 6.35 10.51 9.49
C ILE A 13 6.28 11.89 10.15
N ALA A 14 6.88 12.05 11.33
CA ALA A 14 6.86 13.33 12.04
C ALA A 14 7.65 14.45 11.33
N GLN A 15 8.65 14.12 10.51
CA GLN A 15 9.46 15.09 9.77
C GLN A 15 8.86 15.43 8.40
N GLU A 16 8.47 14.41 7.64
CA GLU A 16 8.13 14.55 6.22
C GLU A 16 6.65 14.85 6.00
N LEU A 17 5.76 14.30 6.83
CA LEU A 17 4.32 14.52 6.65
C LEU A 17 3.91 16.00 6.83
N PRO A 18 4.45 16.77 7.80
CA PRO A 18 4.17 18.21 7.88
C PRO A 18 4.53 18.98 6.60
N VAL A 19 5.64 18.61 5.95
CA VAL A 19 6.05 19.21 4.66
C VAL A 19 5.02 18.91 3.59
N VAL A 20 4.57 17.66 3.47
CA VAL A 20 3.50 17.29 2.52
C VAL A 20 2.22 18.08 2.79
N LEU A 21 1.83 18.23 4.06
CA LEU A 21 0.63 18.96 4.46
C LEU A 21 0.72 20.46 4.19
N GLU A 22 1.91 21.06 4.29
CA GLU A 22 2.15 22.45 3.90
C GLU A 22 1.90 22.65 2.40
N TRP A 23 2.43 21.76 1.55
CA TRP A 23 2.27 21.84 0.10
C TRP A 23 0.84 21.58 -0.39
N ILE A 24 0.14 20.61 0.22
CA ILE A 24 -1.26 20.30 -0.15
C ILE A 24 -2.23 21.32 0.47
N GLY A 25 -1.86 21.87 1.63
CA GLY A 25 -2.70 22.73 2.45
C GLY A 25 -3.49 21.93 3.48
N VAL A 26 -3.26 22.20 4.76
CA VAL A 26 -3.84 21.49 5.92
C VAL A 26 -5.38 21.41 5.91
N LYS A 27 -6.06 22.39 5.30
CA LYS A 27 -7.53 22.43 5.18
C LYS A 27 -8.09 21.51 4.09
N ASN A 28 -7.23 21.03 3.19
CA ASN A 28 -7.61 20.18 2.06
C ASN A 28 -7.36 18.69 2.34
N VAL A 29 -6.93 18.34 3.57
CA VAL A 29 -6.50 16.99 3.92
C VAL A 29 -7.25 16.48 5.15
N PHE A 30 -7.71 15.24 5.07
CA PHE A 30 -8.17 14.46 6.22
C PHE A 30 -7.22 13.29 6.41
N ILE A 31 -6.59 13.17 7.57
CA ILE A 31 -5.63 12.09 7.85
C ILE A 31 -6.33 10.96 8.59
N THR A 32 -6.13 9.73 8.12
CA THR A 32 -6.58 8.52 8.83
C THR A 32 -5.41 7.58 9.08
N ILE A 33 -5.25 7.17 10.33
CA ILE A 33 -4.24 6.18 10.74
C ILE A 33 -4.94 5.08 11.54
N TYR A 34 -4.77 3.85 11.10
CA TYR A 34 -5.16 2.66 11.84
C TYR A 34 -3.90 1.96 12.33
N GLU A 35 -3.80 1.74 13.64
CA GLU A 35 -2.68 1.06 14.28
C GLU A 35 -3.15 -0.30 14.81
N ASP A 36 -2.50 -1.38 14.37
CA ASP A 36 -2.93 -2.75 14.62
C ASP A 36 -2.32 -3.38 15.89
N GLY A 37 -2.37 -2.67 17.02
CA GLY A 37 -2.04 -3.21 18.34
C GLY A 37 -0.54 -3.39 18.60
N SER A 38 0.26 -2.37 18.35
CA SER A 38 1.70 -2.38 18.56
C SER A 38 2.11 -2.56 20.02
N SER A 39 3.14 -3.37 20.24
CA SER A 39 3.79 -3.60 21.53
C SER A 39 5.07 -2.78 21.72
N ASP A 40 5.49 -2.05 20.69
CA ASP A 40 6.59 -1.09 20.75
C ASP A 40 6.06 0.34 21.03
N GLY A 41 6.93 1.35 20.93
CA GLY A 41 6.57 2.75 21.16
C GLY A 41 5.66 3.38 20.10
N THR A 42 5.22 2.66 19.06
CA THR A 42 4.42 3.24 17.95
C THR A 42 3.19 3.99 18.46
N GLN A 43 2.46 3.41 19.42
CA GLN A 43 1.22 4.02 19.94
C GLN A 43 1.45 5.35 20.66
N GLU A 44 2.55 5.45 21.40
CA GLU A 44 2.93 6.67 22.13
C GLU A 44 3.22 7.81 21.14
N TYR A 45 4.01 7.51 20.10
CA TYR A 45 4.32 8.46 19.03
C TYR A 45 3.08 8.87 18.22
N LEU A 46 2.11 7.97 18.02
CA LEU A 46 0.84 8.34 17.38
C LEU A 46 0.02 9.32 18.22
N GLY A 47 0.09 9.24 19.55
CA GLY A 47 -0.48 10.23 20.45
C GLY A 47 0.17 11.61 20.29
N ASP A 48 1.50 11.66 20.16
CA ASP A 48 2.24 12.89 19.86
C ASP A 48 1.90 13.46 18.49
N LEU A 49 1.79 12.59 17.48
CA LEU A 49 1.44 12.96 16.12
C LEU A 49 0.02 13.53 16.02
N GLY A 50 -0.95 12.97 16.75
CA GLY A 50 -2.29 13.53 16.87
C GLY A 50 -2.29 14.95 17.42
N ARG A 51 -1.51 15.21 18.49
CA ARG A 51 -1.34 16.56 19.04
C ARG A 51 -0.71 17.54 18.04
N LEU A 52 0.24 17.05 17.23
CA LEU A 52 0.81 17.85 16.15
C LEU A 52 -0.25 18.19 15.09
N PHE A 53 -1.10 17.24 14.68
CA PHE A 53 -2.18 17.49 13.74
C PHE A 53 -3.21 18.50 14.29
N ASP A 54 -3.57 18.40 15.56
CA ASP A 54 -4.42 19.39 16.23
C ASP A 54 -3.80 20.79 16.18
N ALA A 55 -2.50 20.90 16.50
CA ALA A 55 -1.79 22.18 16.48
C ALA A 55 -1.69 22.78 15.08
N LEU A 56 -1.56 21.95 14.04
CA LEU A 56 -1.57 22.35 12.64
C LEU A 56 -2.98 22.62 12.08
N GLY A 57 -4.03 22.26 12.84
CA GLY A 57 -5.42 22.40 12.40
C GLY A 57 -5.81 21.41 11.30
N VAL A 58 -5.20 20.23 11.26
CA VAL A 58 -5.46 19.18 10.27
C VAL A 58 -6.53 18.23 10.82
N ALA A 59 -7.62 18.07 10.08
CA ALA A 59 -8.66 17.11 10.44
C ALA A 59 -8.11 15.68 10.36
N HIS A 60 -8.34 14.87 11.39
CA HIS A 60 -7.78 13.53 11.42
C HIS A 60 -8.61 12.56 12.27
N GLN A 61 -8.35 11.26 12.07
CA GLN A 61 -8.75 10.18 12.94
C GLN A 61 -7.57 9.21 13.11
N ILE A 62 -7.16 8.99 14.36
CA ILE A 62 -6.17 7.98 14.70
C ILE A 62 -6.86 6.93 15.56
N VAL A 63 -6.83 5.68 15.10
CA VAL A 63 -7.28 4.52 15.86
C VAL A 63 -6.04 3.79 16.37
N SER A 64 -5.65 4.11 17.60
CA SER A 64 -4.70 3.31 18.38
C SER A 64 -5.46 2.20 19.09
N TYR A 65 -4.86 1.02 19.26
CA TYR A 65 -5.54 -0.20 19.74
C TYR A 65 -6.53 -0.80 18.73
N GLY A 66 -6.18 -0.81 17.44
CA GLY A 66 -6.75 -1.76 16.52
C GLY A 66 -6.74 -3.16 17.13
N ASP A 67 -7.78 -3.94 16.85
CA ASP A 67 -7.98 -5.22 17.51
C ASP A 67 -6.79 -6.16 17.24
N SER A 68 -5.90 -6.33 18.22
CA SER A 68 -4.63 -7.07 18.10
C SER A 68 -4.79 -8.54 17.71
N ARG A 69 -6.03 -9.06 17.65
CA ARG A 69 -6.36 -10.35 17.02
C ARG A 69 -6.06 -10.37 15.51
N HIS A 70 -5.95 -9.21 14.88
CA HIS A 70 -5.58 -9.01 13.49
C HIS A 70 -4.07 -9.26 13.23
N ALA A 71 -3.21 -9.14 14.24
CA ALA A 71 -1.76 -9.37 14.11
C ALA A 71 -1.34 -10.82 13.78
N ASN A 72 -2.29 -11.71 13.46
CA ASN A 72 -2.03 -13.08 13.02
C ASN A 72 -1.52 -13.11 11.56
N LYS A 73 -0.34 -12.51 11.33
CA LYS A 73 0.33 -12.39 10.02
C LYS A 73 0.72 -13.76 9.43
N GLU A 74 0.75 -14.82 10.23
CA GLU A 74 1.18 -16.17 9.84
C GLU A 74 0.02 -17.14 9.55
N GLY A 75 -1.24 -16.72 9.75
CA GLY A 75 -2.43 -17.55 9.52
C GLY A 75 -3.13 -17.31 8.17
N ASN A 76 -3.97 -18.27 7.76
CA ASN A 76 -4.81 -18.24 6.53
C ASN A 76 -5.83 -17.08 6.43
N ARG A 77 -5.79 -16.11 7.35
CA ARG A 77 -6.69 -14.95 7.42
C ARG A 77 -5.98 -13.60 7.23
N ARG A 78 -4.67 -13.59 6.94
CA ARG A 78 -3.89 -12.34 6.79
C ARG A 78 -4.55 -11.34 5.82
N ILE A 79 -5.06 -11.78 4.68
CA ILE A 79 -5.68 -10.86 3.69
C ILE A 79 -7.00 -10.30 4.21
N ALA A 80 -7.85 -11.11 4.84
CA ALA A 80 -9.10 -10.65 5.45
C ALA A 80 -8.84 -9.60 6.54
N VAL A 81 -7.79 -9.82 7.33
CA VAL A 81 -7.35 -8.85 8.33
C VAL A 81 -6.94 -7.52 7.68
N LEU A 82 -6.02 -7.56 6.71
CA LEU A 82 -5.53 -6.33 6.07
C LEU A 82 -6.66 -5.57 5.38
N ALA A 83 -7.62 -6.30 4.80
CA ALA A 83 -8.83 -5.72 4.24
C ALA A 83 -9.69 -5.02 5.31
N ALA A 84 -9.90 -5.65 6.47
CA ALA A 84 -10.63 -5.05 7.58
C ALA A 84 -9.94 -3.77 8.09
N ALA A 85 -8.63 -3.80 8.30
CA ALA A 85 -7.84 -2.63 8.74
C ALA A 85 -7.93 -1.48 7.73
N ARG A 86 -7.81 -1.75 6.43
CA ARG A 86 -7.94 -0.71 5.38
C ARG A 86 -9.36 -0.14 5.32
N ASN A 87 -10.39 -0.98 5.45
CA ASN A 87 -11.77 -0.50 5.51
C ASN A 87 -12.04 0.33 6.78
N ALA A 88 -11.43 -0.02 7.92
CA ALA A 88 -11.53 0.75 9.15
C ALA A 88 -10.84 2.12 9.00
N ALA A 89 -9.64 2.16 8.42
CA ALA A 89 -8.95 3.40 8.09
C ALA A 89 -9.79 4.28 7.14
N LEU A 90 -10.50 3.70 6.18
CA LEU A 90 -11.41 4.42 5.29
C LEU A 90 -12.75 4.81 5.91
N SER A 91 -13.04 4.41 7.15
CA SER A 91 -14.36 4.66 7.73
C SER A 91 -14.80 6.14 7.74
N PRO A 92 -13.93 7.16 7.93
CA PRO A 92 -14.32 8.57 7.80
C PRO A 92 -14.86 8.97 6.44
N LEU A 93 -14.39 8.31 5.36
CA LEU A 93 -14.92 8.52 4.02
C LEU A 93 -16.35 7.99 3.94
N PHE A 94 -16.59 6.80 4.51
CA PHE A 94 -17.87 6.11 4.41
C PHE A 94 -18.95 6.70 5.31
N THR A 95 -18.57 7.26 6.47
CA THR A 95 -19.49 7.89 7.41
C THR A 95 -19.77 9.36 7.07
N GLY A 96 -19.08 9.92 6.07
CA GLY A 96 -19.18 11.33 5.71
C GLY A 96 -18.41 12.29 6.63
N GLN A 97 -17.69 11.77 7.62
CA GLN A 97 -16.85 12.58 8.51
C GLN A 97 -15.77 13.34 7.74
N ALA A 98 -15.10 12.67 6.78
CA ALA A 98 -14.10 13.31 5.93
C ALA A 98 -14.75 14.40 5.05
N THR A 99 -15.93 14.12 4.49
CA THR A 99 -16.69 15.08 3.67
C THR A 99 -17.05 16.34 4.46
N LEU A 100 -17.52 16.18 5.69
CA LEU A 100 -17.85 17.31 6.58
C LEU A 100 -16.61 18.13 6.92
N ALA A 101 -15.50 17.48 7.25
CA ALA A 101 -14.26 18.14 7.61
C ALA A 101 -13.63 18.94 6.45
N LEU A 102 -13.72 18.41 5.22
CA LEU A 102 -13.17 19.04 4.02
C LEU A 102 -14.13 20.04 3.35
N GLY A 103 -15.40 20.10 3.78
CA GLY A 103 -16.43 20.92 3.16
C GLY A 103 -16.88 20.43 1.78
N GLY A 104 -16.67 19.14 1.47
CA GLY A 104 -16.98 18.52 0.18
C GLY A 104 -16.45 17.09 0.09
N GLU A 105 -16.91 16.34 -0.91
CA GLU A 105 -16.42 14.97 -1.11
C GLU A 105 -14.92 14.97 -1.43
N PRO A 106 -14.12 14.10 -0.79
CA PRO A 106 -12.71 13.94 -1.16
C PRO A 106 -12.59 13.54 -2.63
N HIS A 107 -11.60 14.09 -3.34
CA HIS A 107 -11.33 13.76 -4.74
C HIS A 107 -10.35 12.58 -4.88
N GLU A 108 -9.44 12.44 -3.91
CA GLU A 108 -8.28 11.57 -3.99
C GLU A 108 -8.07 10.90 -2.62
N ILE A 109 -7.62 9.65 -2.64
CA ILE A 109 -7.21 8.93 -1.44
C ILE A 109 -5.75 8.55 -1.62
N PHE A 110 -4.90 9.02 -0.72
CA PHE A 110 -3.48 8.65 -0.69
C PHE A 110 -3.25 7.60 0.39
N PHE A 111 -3.10 6.35 -0.02
CA PHE A 111 -2.62 5.30 0.86
C PHE A 111 -1.10 5.35 0.95
N VAL A 112 -0.60 5.36 2.18
CA VAL A 112 0.82 5.18 2.48
C VAL A 112 0.91 4.01 3.44
N ASN A 113 1.64 2.97 3.04
CA ASN A 113 1.96 1.81 3.89
C ASN A 113 2.99 2.23 4.96
N ASP A 114 3.52 1.25 5.68
CA ASP A 114 4.58 1.39 6.67
C ASP A 114 5.98 1.50 6.03
N ILE A 115 6.15 2.47 5.13
CA ILE A 115 7.40 2.73 4.39
C ILE A 115 8.11 3.99 4.87
N PHE A 116 9.43 4.01 4.76
CA PHE A 116 10.20 5.26 4.79
C PHE A 116 9.95 6.03 3.48
N PHE A 117 9.71 7.34 3.58
CA PHE A 117 9.46 8.21 2.43
C PHE A 117 10.06 9.59 2.68
N CYS A 118 10.39 10.32 1.61
CA CYS A 118 10.60 11.76 1.67
C CYS A 118 9.35 12.48 1.15
N ALA A 119 9.11 13.72 1.60
CA ALA A 119 7.98 14.52 1.14
C ALA A 119 7.96 14.69 -0.41
N PRO A 120 9.10 14.92 -1.10
CA PRO A 120 9.12 14.98 -2.56
C PRO A 120 8.62 13.71 -3.24
N ASP A 121 8.87 12.53 -2.68
CA ASP A 121 8.44 11.26 -3.29
C ASP A 121 6.92 11.15 -3.30
N LEU A 122 6.27 11.49 -2.18
CA LEU A 122 4.81 11.50 -2.09
C LEU A 122 4.19 12.58 -2.98
N LEU A 123 4.79 13.77 -3.00
CA LEU A 123 4.33 14.87 -3.86
C LEU A 123 4.50 14.55 -5.35
N GLU A 124 5.55 13.84 -5.74
CA GLU A 124 5.78 13.41 -7.12
C GLU A 124 4.73 12.39 -7.57
N VAL A 125 4.38 11.40 -6.73
CA VAL A 125 3.30 10.45 -7.04
C VAL A 125 1.98 11.19 -7.29
N LEU A 126 1.66 12.17 -6.42
CA LEU A 126 0.46 12.99 -6.56
C LEU A 126 0.50 13.86 -7.82
N LEU A 127 1.67 14.44 -8.14
CA LEU A 127 1.88 15.24 -9.34
C LEU A 127 1.64 14.40 -10.59
N GLN A 128 2.25 13.22 -10.68
CA GLN A 128 2.12 12.33 -11.83
C GLN A 128 0.69 11.80 -11.98
N TYR A 129 0.03 11.44 -10.86
CA TYR A 129 -1.39 11.08 -10.85
C TYR A 129 -2.26 12.14 -11.54
N ARG A 130 -2.10 13.41 -11.14
CA ARG A 130 -2.89 14.54 -11.67
C ARG A 130 -2.52 14.91 -13.10
N GLN A 131 -1.23 15.02 -13.41
CA GLN A 131 -0.75 15.43 -14.74
C GLN A 131 -1.11 14.42 -15.83
N GLN A 132 -1.09 13.13 -15.50
CA GLN A 132 -1.37 12.06 -16.45
C GLN A 132 -2.87 11.69 -16.51
N GLY A 133 -3.71 12.29 -15.65
CA GLY A 133 -5.14 11.99 -15.57
C GLY A 133 -5.41 10.53 -15.18
N MET A 134 -4.62 9.98 -14.26
CA MET A 134 -4.72 8.58 -13.83
C MET A 134 -5.90 8.39 -12.88
N HIS A 135 -6.45 7.17 -12.83
CA HIS A 135 -7.41 6.75 -11.80
C HIS A 135 -6.72 6.11 -10.58
N GLN A 136 -5.46 5.68 -10.76
CA GLN A 136 -4.57 5.24 -9.70
C GLN A 136 -3.12 5.47 -10.14
N ALA A 137 -2.28 5.95 -9.23
CA ALA A 137 -0.83 5.96 -9.38
C ALA A 137 -0.18 5.32 -8.15
N CYS A 138 0.92 4.61 -8.33
CA CYS A 138 1.67 3.99 -7.23
C CYS A 138 3.12 4.46 -7.26
N ALA A 139 3.72 4.56 -6.07
CA ALA A 139 5.15 4.66 -5.91
C ALA A 139 5.83 3.33 -6.27
N THR A 140 7.14 3.27 -6.06
CA THR A 140 7.87 2.01 -5.96
C THR A 140 8.73 2.06 -4.70
N ASP A 141 8.53 1.13 -3.76
CA ASP A 141 9.36 0.99 -2.58
C ASP A 141 10.36 -0.16 -2.73
N TRP A 142 11.53 0.02 -2.13
CA TRP A 142 12.67 -0.86 -2.27
C TRP A 142 12.95 -1.57 -0.97
N ASP A 143 13.29 -2.85 -1.05
CA ASP A 143 13.84 -3.57 0.09
C ASP A 143 15.36 -3.32 0.20
N PRO A 144 16.00 -3.68 1.33
CA PRO A 144 17.44 -3.49 1.52
C PRO A 144 18.33 -4.20 0.49
N GLY A 145 17.80 -5.13 -0.29
CA GLY A 145 18.49 -5.85 -1.36
C GLY A 145 18.45 -5.14 -2.71
N GLU A 146 18.00 -3.88 -2.78
CA GLU A 146 17.84 -3.13 -4.04
C GLU A 146 16.86 -3.79 -5.03
N ILE A 147 15.94 -4.62 -4.53
CA ILE A 147 14.80 -5.10 -5.31
C ILE A 147 13.52 -4.45 -4.82
N ILE A 148 12.52 -4.43 -5.69
CA ILE A 148 11.23 -3.85 -5.35
C ILE A 148 10.57 -4.70 -4.25
N TYR A 149 10.25 -4.06 -3.12
CA TYR A 149 9.44 -4.66 -2.07
C TYR A 149 8.03 -4.91 -2.59
N ASP A 150 7.23 -5.78 -1.97
CA ASP A 150 5.85 -6.08 -2.41
C ASP A 150 5.68 -6.35 -3.92
N ARG A 151 6.73 -6.75 -4.65
CA ARG A 151 6.71 -6.98 -6.12
C ARG A 151 5.64 -7.95 -6.62
N TRP A 152 5.07 -8.78 -5.74
CA TRP A 152 4.05 -9.78 -6.07
C TRP A 152 2.74 -9.18 -6.59
N ILE A 153 2.44 -7.91 -6.28
CA ILE A 153 1.28 -7.14 -6.77
C ILE A 153 1.57 -6.28 -8.00
N LEU A 154 2.83 -6.17 -8.43
CA LEU A 154 3.22 -5.39 -9.60
C LEU A 154 3.09 -6.23 -10.87
N ARG A 155 2.38 -5.69 -11.87
CA ARG A 155 2.23 -6.32 -13.18
C ARG A 155 2.41 -5.31 -14.30
N ALA A 156 3.27 -5.62 -15.27
CA ALA A 156 3.38 -4.87 -16.50
C ALA A 156 2.05 -4.91 -17.28
N MET A 157 1.88 -4.05 -18.29
CA MET A 157 0.66 -4.05 -19.12
C MET A 157 0.42 -5.39 -19.84
N SER A 158 1.46 -6.19 -20.07
CA SER A 158 1.35 -7.55 -20.60
C SER A 158 0.76 -8.55 -19.60
N GLY A 159 0.56 -8.16 -18.33
CA GLY A 159 0.16 -9.03 -17.24
C GLY A 159 1.32 -9.84 -16.63
N ARG A 160 2.56 -9.63 -17.10
CA ARG A 160 3.76 -10.28 -16.55
C ARG A 160 4.29 -9.59 -15.29
N ASN A 161 5.04 -10.35 -14.50
CA ASN A 161 5.76 -9.83 -13.34
C ASN A 161 6.85 -8.85 -13.78
N PHE A 162 7.17 -7.88 -12.91
CA PHE A 162 8.29 -6.96 -13.15
C PHE A 162 9.63 -7.68 -13.22
N TYR A 163 9.79 -8.80 -12.50
CA TYR A 163 10.98 -9.65 -12.60
C TYR A 163 10.58 -11.00 -13.18
N ARG A 164 11.48 -11.62 -13.94
CA ARG A 164 11.28 -13.01 -14.34
C ARG A 164 11.35 -13.90 -13.10
N THR A 165 10.48 -14.89 -13.04
CA THR A 165 10.39 -15.80 -11.89
C THR A 165 11.73 -16.51 -11.63
N ASN A 166 12.42 -16.96 -12.69
CA ASN A 166 13.72 -17.63 -12.54
C ASN A 166 14.78 -16.69 -11.94
N ASP A 167 14.84 -15.44 -12.40
CA ASP A 167 15.79 -14.45 -11.88
C ASP A 167 15.53 -14.14 -10.39
N LEU A 168 14.27 -14.12 -9.97
CA LEU A 168 13.91 -13.99 -8.55
C LEU A 168 14.26 -15.25 -7.76
N ILE A 169 14.01 -16.45 -8.29
CA ILE A 169 14.39 -17.69 -7.62
C ILE A 169 15.90 -17.70 -7.38
N ASP A 170 16.70 -17.39 -8.40
CA ASP A 170 18.16 -17.32 -8.27
C ASP A 170 18.62 -16.27 -7.24
N TRP A 171 17.92 -15.14 -7.16
CA TRP A 171 18.14 -14.11 -6.13
C TRP A 171 17.87 -14.62 -4.71
N PHE A 172 16.73 -15.28 -4.50
CA PHE A 172 16.31 -15.77 -3.17
C PHE A 172 16.89 -17.15 -2.80
N ASP A 173 17.45 -17.92 -3.75
CA ASP A 173 18.05 -19.25 -3.50
C ASP A 173 19.19 -19.17 -2.47
N TRP A 174 19.81 -17.99 -2.28
CA TRP A 174 20.75 -17.74 -1.17
C TRP A 174 20.16 -18.01 0.23
N PHE A 175 18.85 -17.81 0.44
CA PHE A 175 18.23 -18.07 1.75
C PHE A 175 18.18 -19.56 2.11
N TYR A 176 18.25 -20.46 1.12
CA TYR A 176 18.09 -21.90 1.31
C TYR A 176 19.27 -22.74 0.78
N GLY A 177 20.22 -22.12 0.08
CA GLY A 177 21.37 -22.79 -0.55
C GLY A 177 22.73 -22.27 -0.07
N PRO A 178 23.82 -23.03 -0.31
CA PRO A 178 25.19 -22.67 0.07
C PRO A 178 25.87 -21.65 -0.87
N LYS A 179 25.12 -20.98 -1.75
CA LYS A 179 25.69 -20.07 -2.76
C LYS A 179 25.97 -18.70 -2.17
N GLU A 180 26.94 -17.97 -2.72
CA GLU A 180 27.11 -16.54 -2.44
C GLU A 180 25.90 -15.77 -2.96
N HIS A 181 25.43 -14.76 -2.22
CA HIS A 181 24.33 -13.89 -2.66
C HIS A 181 24.73 -13.22 -3.99
N PRO A 182 23.84 -13.18 -5.01
CA PRO A 182 24.15 -12.50 -6.25
C PRO A 182 24.60 -11.06 -6.00
N LYS A 183 25.67 -10.63 -6.67
CA LYS A 183 26.23 -9.27 -6.50
C LYS A 183 25.43 -8.19 -7.21
N THR A 184 24.49 -8.58 -8.07
CA THR A 184 23.69 -7.69 -8.91
C THR A 184 22.22 -8.07 -8.80
N ALA A 185 21.38 -7.09 -8.47
CA ALA A 185 19.93 -7.26 -8.47
C ALA A 185 19.43 -7.71 -9.86
N PRO A 186 18.39 -8.56 -9.92
CA PRO A 186 17.78 -8.96 -11.17
C PRO A 186 17.21 -7.74 -11.93
N GLY A 187 17.24 -7.79 -13.25
CA GLY A 187 16.68 -6.72 -14.08
C GLY A 187 15.16 -6.68 -14.03
N THR A 188 14.57 -5.48 -14.03
CA THR A 188 13.12 -5.28 -14.15
C THR A 188 12.67 -5.21 -15.60
N LEU A 189 11.42 -5.58 -15.86
CA LEU A 189 10.68 -5.44 -17.11
C LEU A 189 11.44 -6.00 -18.33
N GLN A 190 12.26 -7.04 -18.13
CA GLN A 190 13.12 -7.66 -19.16
C GLN A 190 12.33 -8.17 -20.37
N ASP A 191 11.04 -8.39 -20.15
CA ASP A 191 10.08 -8.98 -21.04
C ASP A 191 9.19 -7.93 -21.75
N ASP A 192 9.21 -6.68 -21.26
CA ASP A 192 8.35 -5.57 -21.67
C ASP A 192 9.22 -4.36 -22.05
N GLU A 193 9.79 -4.41 -23.26
CA GLU A 193 10.86 -3.49 -23.69
C GLU A 193 10.45 -2.00 -23.66
N ALA A 194 9.20 -1.69 -24.01
CA ALA A 194 8.72 -0.31 -24.04
C ALA A 194 8.66 0.28 -22.62
N GLU A 195 8.11 -0.47 -21.67
CA GLU A 195 8.02 -0.13 -20.26
C GLU A 195 9.42 -0.10 -19.63
N ARG A 196 10.29 -1.06 -19.93
CA ARG A 196 11.68 -1.09 -19.45
C ARG A 196 12.46 0.16 -19.85
N ARG A 197 12.33 0.63 -21.10
CA ARG A 197 12.99 1.87 -21.55
C ARG A 197 12.51 3.11 -20.80
N ARG A 198 11.26 3.13 -20.31
CA ARG A 198 10.75 4.21 -19.47
C ARG A 198 11.25 4.07 -18.03
N TRP A 199 11.24 2.85 -17.51
CA TRP A 199 11.76 2.51 -16.18
C TRP A 199 13.23 2.92 -16.00
N GLU A 200 14.09 2.56 -16.95
CA GLU A 200 15.52 2.92 -16.96
C GLU A 200 15.78 4.43 -17.06
N LYS A 201 14.78 5.21 -17.47
CA LYS A 201 14.82 6.68 -17.53
C LYS A 201 14.11 7.34 -16.35
N HIS A 202 13.68 6.57 -15.35
CA HIS A 202 12.88 7.04 -14.21
C HIS A 202 11.62 7.78 -14.63
N LEU A 203 10.98 7.34 -15.72
CA LEU A 203 9.73 7.91 -16.21
C LEU A 203 8.53 7.08 -15.73
N PRO A 204 7.39 7.73 -15.41
CA PRO A 204 6.15 7.02 -15.11
C PRO A 204 5.79 6.06 -16.22
N LEU A 205 5.27 4.87 -15.90
CA LEU A 205 4.86 3.88 -16.90
C LEU A 205 3.50 3.29 -16.54
N GLN A 206 2.76 2.88 -17.57
CA GLN A 206 1.47 2.26 -17.37
C GLN A 206 1.65 0.81 -16.91
N VAL A 207 0.87 0.39 -15.94
CA VAL A 207 0.91 -0.96 -15.35
C VAL A 207 -0.49 -1.56 -15.35
N PHE A 208 -0.56 -2.89 -15.41
CA PHE A 208 -1.83 -3.60 -15.24
C PHE A 208 -2.31 -3.53 -13.79
N SER A 209 -1.38 -3.64 -12.82
CA SER A 209 -1.67 -3.51 -11.39
C SER A 209 -0.48 -2.97 -10.61
N CYS A 210 -0.77 -2.19 -9.57
CA CYS A 210 0.21 -1.75 -8.57
C CYS A 210 -0.42 -1.44 -7.21
N TRP A 211 0.40 -1.52 -6.16
CA TRP A 211 0.11 -1.06 -4.78
C TRP A 211 1.42 -1.00 -3.98
N ASN A 212 2.43 -0.27 -4.46
CA ASN A 212 3.79 -0.41 -3.92
C ASN A 212 4.17 0.79 -3.05
N GLY A 213 4.29 0.57 -1.73
CA GLY A 213 4.64 1.55 -0.72
C GLY A 213 3.60 2.66 -0.49
N ALA A 214 3.27 3.41 -1.53
CA ALA A 214 2.25 4.43 -1.51
C ALA A 214 1.44 4.43 -2.82
N THR A 215 0.15 4.76 -2.75
CA THR A 215 -0.71 4.87 -3.93
C THR A 215 -1.78 5.92 -3.76
N VAL A 216 -1.97 6.74 -4.79
CA VAL A 216 -3.09 7.67 -4.92
C VAL A 216 -4.16 7.02 -5.78
N ILE A 217 -5.42 7.07 -5.34
CA ILE A 217 -6.58 6.49 -6.03
C ILE A 217 -7.70 7.54 -6.10
N ASP A 218 -8.45 7.55 -7.19
CA ASP A 218 -9.68 8.33 -7.31
C ASP A 218 -10.70 7.91 -6.22
N ALA A 219 -11.07 8.86 -5.37
CA ALA A 219 -11.98 8.61 -4.25
C ALA A 219 -13.37 8.13 -4.71
N LYS A 220 -13.80 8.47 -5.94
CA LYS A 220 -15.08 8.02 -6.51
C LYS A 220 -15.21 6.50 -6.62
N ALA A 221 -14.08 5.78 -6.64
CA ALA A 221 -14.09 4.33 -6.59
C ALA A 221 -14.71 3.81 -5.28
N PHE A 222 -14.56 4.55 -4.18
CA PHE A 222 -15.01 4.16 -2.84
C PHE A 222 -16.34 4.79 -2.43
N LEU A 223 -16.81 5.78 -3.19
CA LEU A 223 -18.07 6.50 -3.01
C LEU A 223 -19.19 5.91 -3.90
N PRO A 224 -20.47 6.21 -3.63
CA PRO A 224 -21.57 5.84 -4.53
C PRO A 224 -21.34 6.35 -5.97
N PRO A 225 -21.73 5.57 -6.99
CA PRO A 225 -22.46 4.30 -6.91
C PRO A 225 -21.58 3.05 -6.70
N HIS A 226 -20.25 3.17 -6.83
CA HIS A 226 -19.35 2.01 -6.81
C HIS A 226 -19.18 1.41 -5.42
N SER A 227 -18.98 2.26 -4.41
CA SER A 227 -18.86 1.88 -3.00
C SER A 227 -17.87 0.73 -2.75
N LEU A 228 -16.70 0.74 -3.40
CA LEU A 228 -15.72 -0.33 -3.25
C LEU A 228 -15.26 -0.48 -1.80
N ARG A 229 -15.01 -1.73 -1.40
CA ARG A 229 -14.46 -2.12 -0.10
C ARG A 229 -13.38 -3.17 -0.32
N PHE A 230 -12.33 -3.12 0.51
CA PHE A 230 -11.32 -4.17 0.53
C PHE A 230 -11.95 -5.47 1.00
N ARG A 231 -11.58 -6.59 0.38
CA ARG A 231 -12.03 -7.93 0.74
C ARG A 231 -10.95 -8.97 0.43
N GLN A 232 -11.03 -10.12 1.08
CA GLN A 232 -10.30 -11.31 0.67
C GLN A 232 -10.95 -11.94 -0.57
N SER A 233 -10.15 -12.61 -1.41
CA SER A 233 -10.68 -13.42 -2.52
C SER A 233 -11.49 -14.60 -1.96
N LYS A 234 -12.57 -14.99 -2.65
CA LYS A 234 -13.39 -16.15 -2.24
C LYS A 234 -12.58 -17.45 -2.29
N SER A 235 -11.60 -17.53 -3.19
CA SER A 235 -10.66 -18.66 -3.32
C SER A 235 -9.72 -18.84 -2.14
N ASP A 236 -9.48 -17.80 -1.35
CA ASP A 236 -8.50 -17.83 -0.26
C ASP A 236 -9.15 -18.27 1.07
N LEU A 237 -10.47 -18.48 1.10
CA LEU A 237 -11.21 -18.91 2.29
C LEU A 237 -11.07 -20.41 2.59
N GLU A 238 -10.60 -21.20 1.61
CA GLU A 238 -10.53 -22.66 1.70
C GLU A 238 -9.05 -23.10 1.78
N ASP A 239 -8.70 -23.62 2.95
CA ASP A 239 -7.33 -23.87 3.39
C ASP A 239 -6.77 -25.17 2.77
N GLU A 240 -5.73 -25.04 1.95
CA GLU A 240 -4.97 -26.18 1.39
C GLU A 240 -4.38 -27.10 2.48
N LYS A 241 -4.17 -26.60 3.72
CA LYS A 241 -3.74 -27.41 4.88
C LYS A 241 -4.90 -28.12 5.58
N SER A 242 -6.14 -27.65 5.42
CA SER A 242 -7.33 -28.22 6.06
C SER A 242 -7.99 -29.35 5.25
N GLY A 243 -7.55 -29.59 4.02
CA GLY A 243 -8.14 -30.59 3.13
C GLY A 243 -9.57 -30.27 2.67
N ILE A 244 -10.05 -29.04 2.88
CA ILE A 244 -11.34 -28.58 2.37
C ILE A 244 -11.19 -28.34 0.87
N VAL A 245 -11.89 -29.16 0.08
CA VAL A 245 -11.90 -29.08 -1.39
C VAL A 245 -12.43 -27.71 -1.81
N ARG A 246 -11.71 -27.05 -2.72
CA ARG A 246 -12.11 -25.77 -3.30
C ARG A 246 -13.49 -25.90 -3.96
N ASN A 247 -14.55 -25.32 -3.38
CA ASN A 247 -15.89 -25.33 -3.99
C ASN A 247 -15.96 -24.37 -5.19
N VAL A 248 -15.00 -23.46 -5.31
CA VAL A 248 -14.89 -22.47 -6.38
C VAL A 248 -13.47 -22.53 -6.95
N THR A 249 -13.36 -22.76 -8.26
CA THR A 249 -12.04 -22.72 -8.94
C THR A 249 -11.44 -21.31 -8.84
N GLN A 250 -10.11 -21.18 -8.85
CA GLN A 250 -9.43 -19.87 -8.89
C GLN A 250 -9.95 -18.99 -10.03
N LYS A 251 -10.29 -19.59 -11.18
CA LYS A 251 -10.90 -18.93 -12.34
C LYS A 251 -12.34 -18.44 -12.08
N ALA A 252 -13.11 -19.17 -11.28
CA ALA A 252 -14.50 -18.83 -10.92
C ALA A 252 -14.58 -17.85 -9.74
N SER A 253 -13.46 -17.60 -9.05
CA SER A 253 -13.37 -16.67 -7.91
C SER A 253 -13.19 -15.19 -8.31
N GLU A 254 -13.55 -14.82 -9.55
CA GLU A 254 -13.31 -13.51 -10.20
C GLU A 254 -11.90 -13.38 -10.83
N CYS A 255 -11.66 -12.31 -11.59
CA CYS A 255 -10.40 -12.07 -12.32
C CYS A 255 -9.22 -12.01 -11.33
N TYR A 256 -8.54 -13.14 -11.16
CA TYR A 256 -7.50 -13.32 -10.17
C TYR A 256 -6.12 -12.99 -10.77
N LEU A 257 -5.38 -12.11 -10.09
CA LEU A 257 -3.93 -11.99 -10.22
C LEU A 257 -3.30 -12.94 -9.19
N SER A 258 -3.10 -14.21 -9.57
CA SER A 258 -2.37 -15.14 -8.68
C SER A 258 -0.92 -14.68 -8.53
N SER A 259 -0.47 -14.50 -7.30
CA SER A 259 0.90 -14.90 -6.97
C SER A 259 0.93 -16.42 -6.93
N VAL A 260 1.92 -17.02 -7.57
CA VAL A 260 2.26 -18.44 -7.35
C VAL A 260 3.18 -18.51 -6.14
#